data_AF-A0AAW2FU42-F1
#
_entry.id   AF-A0AAW2FU42-F1
#
_cell.length_a   1.000
_cell.length_b   1.000
_cell.length_c   1.000
_cell.angle_alpha   90.00
_cell.angle_beta   90.00
_cell.angle_gamma   90.00
#
_symmetry.space_group_name_H-M   'P 1'
#
loop_
_entity.id
_entity.type
_entity.pdbx_description
1 polymer ?
#
loop_
_entity_poly.entity_id
_entity_poly.type
_entity_poly.pdbx_seq_one_letter_code
_entity_poly.pdbx_strand_id
1 'polypeptide(L)'
;MMIDTLCGLFRKIAVSRTSIITVARYSTQSSCLTCNTGSRQYETTQSIKFIPKTLNIDFGMPASGNLIKNIIQTPTIKIPPLQEPVKPLSIQYDFPIQEKSVDLPTNGIIIDKLAVNMLKLRRRKMKKHKRRKLQKKMKFIWEKLRIKREQKKEKMFQAELIAKVKEAQAFDAKEYVNERLTILNKTFEPRTFRGEILPPEMIKQLRAKKYERKEKLRNKPRLTL
;
A
#
# COMPACT_ATOMS: atom_id res chain seq x y z
N MET A 1 -14.55 36.58 23.18
CA MET A 1 -13.48 36.89 22.21
C MET A 1 -12.27 35.93 22.32
N MET A 2 -12.49 34.62 22.44
CA MET A 2 -11.40 33.62 22.53
C MET A 2 -11.51 32.48 21.50
N ILE A 3 -12.60 32.45 20.72
CA ILE A 3 -12.84 31.40 19.72
C ILE A 3 -12.16 31.80 18.40
N ASP A 4 -12.14 33.09 18.06
CA ASP A 4 -11.54 33.59 16.82
C ASP A 4 -10.00 33.57 16.86
N THR A 5 -9.40 33.70 18.04
CA THR A 5 -7.95 33.56 18.26
C THR A 5 -7.47 32.12 18.13
N LEU A 6 -8.30 31.14 18.53
CA LEU A 6 -8.05 29.71 18.33
C LEU A 6 -8.12 29.32 16.84
N CYS A 7 -9.11 29.83 16.11
CA CYS A 7 -9.22 29.62 14.66
C CYS A 7 -8.05 30.25 13.87
N GLY A 8 -7.47 31.36 14.34
CA GLY A 8 -6.27 31.95 13.75
C GLY A 8 -4.99 31.14 13.97
N LEU A 9 -4.86 30.50 15.15
CA LEU A 9 -3.73 29.63 15.49
C LEU A 9 -3.70 28.35 14.66
N PHE A 10 -4.86 27.76 14.33
CA PHE A 10 -4.93 26.57 13.49
C PHE A 10 -4.67 26.82 11.99
N ARG A 11 -4.87 28.06 11.50
CA ARG A 11 -4.51 28.44 10.11
C ARG A 11 -3.02 28.65 9.90
N LYS A 12 -2.24 28.87 10.97
CA LYS A 12 -0.76 29.00 10.92
C LYS A 12 -0.02 27.67 11.02
N ILE A 13 -0.70 26.57 11.35
CA ILE A 13 -0.13 25.21 11.26
C ILE A 13 -0.29 24.73 9.81
N ALA A 14 0.27 25.51 8.87
CA ALA A 14 0.59 25.01 7.55
C ALA A 14 1.84 24.14 7.72
N VAL A 15 1.61 22.84 7.90
CA VAL A 15 2.68 21.84 7.90
C VAL A 15 3.32 21.88 6.51
N SER A 16 4.44 22.58 6.38
CA SER A 16 5.39 22.37 5.31
C SER A 16 5.88 20.92 5.43
N ARG A 17 5.23 20.02 4.66
CA ARG A 17 5.74 18.68 4.39
C ARG A 17 6.96 18.79 3.48
N THR A 18 8.05 19.27 4.05
CA THR A 18 9.40 19.15 3.49
C THR A 18 10.27 18.45 4.52
N SER A 19 10.07 17.13 4.65
CA SER A 19 11.11 16.22 5.14
C SER A 19 11.39 15.19 4.06
N ILE A 20 12.63 15.21 3.64
CA ILE A 20 13.27 14.43 2.60
C ILE A 20 13.14 12.95 2.92
N ILE A 21 12.43 12.21 2.06
CA ILE A 21 12.52 10.76 1.97
C ILE A 21 12.98 10.46 0.54
N THR A 22 14.25 10.11 0.41
CA THR A 22 14.82 9.51 -0.79
C THR A 22 14.20 8.13 -0.98
N VAL A 23 13.14 8.05 -1.80
CA VAL A 23 12.60 6.79 -2.32
C VAL A 23 12.85 6.75 -3.82
N ALA A 24 13.45 5.63 -4.22
CA ALA A 24 13.82 5.30 -5.57
C ALA A 24 12.65 5.48 -6.55
N ARG A 25 12.93 6.19 -7.64
CA ARG A 25 12.05 6.44 -8.76
C ARG A 25 11.76 5.13 -9.51
N TYR A 26 10.51 4.68 -9.49
CA TYR A 26 9.94 3.91 -10.60
C TYR A 26 8.80 4.72 -11.19
N SER A 27 9.07 5.29 -12.36
CA SER A 27 8.15 6.07 -13.18
C SER A 27 7.18 5.12 -13.88
N THR A 28 5.90 5.18 -13.52
CA THR A 28 4.81 4.72 -14.37
C THR A 28 3.95 5.94 -14.67
N GLN A 29 4.15 6.54 -15.84
CA GLN A 29 3.20 7.49 -16.39
C GLN A 29 1.93 6.70 -16.75
N SER A 30 0.89 6.83 -15.93
CA SER A 30 -0.47 6.47 -16.35
C SER A 30 -1.03 7.67 -17.09
N SER A 31 -0.87 7.67 -18.42
CA SER A 31 -1.63 8.55 -19.29
C SER A 31 -3.11 8.24 -19.14
N CYS A 32 -3.86 9.27 -18.77
CA CYS A 32 -5.31 9.36 -18.82
C CYS A 32 -5.84 8.93 -20.20
N LEU A 33 -6.77 7.99 -20.23
CA LEU A 33 -7.64 7.75 -21.37
C LEU A 33 -9.09 7.83 -20.90
N THR A 34 -9.68 8.98 -21.22
CA THR A 34 -11.12 9.12 -21.46
C THR A 34 -11.47 8.28 -22.70
N CYS A 35 -12.27 7.22 -22.55
CA CYS A 35 -12.86 6.53 -23.69
C CYS A 35 -14.27 7.08 -23.93
N ASN A 36 -14.37 8.01 -24.88
CA ASN A 36 -15.63 8.29 -25.55
C ASN A 36 -15.99 7.08 -26.43
N THR A 37 -17.15 6.48 -26.16
CA THR A 37 -17.88 5.62 -27.07
C THR A 37 -18.31 6.44 -28.29
N GLY A 38 -17.55 6.32 -29.37
CA GLY A 38 -17.93 6.79 -30.70
C GLY A 38 -17.65 5.68 -31.70
N SER A 39 -18.71 5.05 -32.19
CA SER A 39 -18.68 4.12 -33.31
C SER A 39 -18.09 4.80 -34.55
N ARG A 40 -16.98 4.28 -35.08
CA ARG A 40 -16.57 4.61 -36.44
C ARG A 40 -15.93 3.39 -37.09
N GLN A 41 -16.72 2.78 -37.99
CA GLN A 41 -16.26 1.75 -38.90
C GLN A 41 -15.24 2.37 -39.85
N TYR A 42 -14.09 1.72 -40.00
CA TYR A 42 -13.22 1.89 -41.15
C TYR A 42 -12.79 0.50 -41.56
N GLU A 43 -13.32 0.03 -42.68
CA GLU A 43 -12.81 -1.14 -43.37
C GLU A 43 -11.39 -0.84 -43.83
N THR A 44 -10.40 -1.58 -43.34
CA THR A 44 -9.09 -1.66 -43.98
C THR A 44 -8.91 -3.10 -44.42
N THR A 45 -9.04 -3.32 -45.72
CA THR A 45 -8.81 -4.60 -46.40
C THR A 45 -7.31 -4.91 -46.37
N GLN A 46 -6.82 -5.42 -45.24
CA GLN A 46 -5.45 -5.96 -45.17
C GLN A 46 -5.44 -7.32 -45.87
N SER A 47 -5.03 -7.34 -47.14
CA SER A 47 -4.86 -8.58 -47.89
C SER A 47 -3.59 -9.31 -47.39
N ILE A 48 -3.77 -10.29 -46.53
CA ILE A 48 -2.68 -11.16 -46.06
C ILE A 48 -2.38 -12.15 -47.20
N LYS A 49 -1.21 -12.02 -47.84
CA LYS A 49 -0.73 -13.00 -48.83
C LYS A 49 0.25 -13.95 -48.14
N PHE A 50 -0.12 -15.22 -48.03
CA PHE A 50 0.70 -16.24 -47.39
C PHE A 50 1.62 -16.90 -48.43
N ILE A 51 2.93 -16.69 -48.31
CA ILE A 51 3.94 -17.40 -49.11
C ILE A 51 4.69 -18.34 -48.17
N PRO A 52 4.80 -19.66 -48.46
CA PRO A 52 5.49 -20.57 -47.57
C PRO A 52 6.98 -20.20 -47.46
N LYS A 53 7.47 -20.13 -46.22
CA LYS A 53 8.83 -19.74 -45.76
C LYS A 53 9.12 -18.25 -45.56
N THR A 54 8.18 -17.33 -45.79
CA THR A 54 8.36 -15.92 -45.40
C THR A 54 7.05 -15.35 -44.84
N LEU A 55 6.98 -15.18 -43.52
CA LEU A 55 5.86 -14.54 -42.84
C LEU A 55 6.17 -13.05 -42.66
N ASN A 56 5.94 -12.23 -43.70
CA ASN A 56 5.97 -10.77 -43.55
C ASN A 56 4.61 -10.32 -43.01
N ILE A 57 4.53 -10.10 -41.70
CA ILE A 57 3.40 -9.39 -41.09
C ILE A 57 3.85 -7.94 -40.91
N ASP A 58 3.40 -7.07 -41.81
CA ASP A 58 3.55 -5.63 -41.65
C ASP A 58 2.55 -5.18 -40.58
N PHE A 59 2.96 -5.25 -39.31
CA PHE A 59 2.30 -4.50 -38.26
C PHE A 59 2.54 -3.03 -38.58
N GLY A 60 1.51 -2.31 -39.03
CA GLY A 60 1.55 -0.90 -39.41
C GLY A 60 2.03 0.01 -38.27
N MET A 61 3.32 -0.04 -37.98
CA MET A 61 4.02 0.91 -37.15
C MET A 61 4.21 2.15 -38.01
N PRO A 62 3.70 3.32 -37.60
CA PRO A 62 3.96 4.55 -38.33
C PRO A 62 5.47 4.76 -38.36
N ALA A 63 6.04 4.77 -39.56
CA ALA A 63 7.42 5.11 -39.82
C ALA A 63 7.67 6.62 -39.61
N SER A 64 7.27 7.18 -38.47
CA SER A 64 7.61 8.53 -38.06
C SER A 64 8.90 8.51 -37.25
N GLY A 65 10.00 8.37 -37.98
CA GLY A 65 11.34 8.96 -37.83
C GLY A 65 11.94 9.46 -36.50
N ASN A 66 11.42 9.16 -35.31
CA ASN A 66 11.99 9.65 -34.04
C ASN A 66 12.34 8.48 -33.11
N LEU A 67 13.32 7.68 -33.54
CA LEU A 67 14.13 6.89 -32.61
C LEU A 67 14.89 7.89 -31.71
N ILE A 68 14.38 8.10 -30.51
CA ILE A 68 15.12 8.75 -29.43
C ILE A 68 16.34 7.87 -29.14
N LYS A 69 17.46 8.16 -29.82
CA LYS A 69 18.76 7.59 -29.54
C LYS A 69 19.32 8.24 -28.28
N ASN A 70 18.75 7.94 -27.13
CA ASN A 70 19.43 8.16 -25.85
C ASN A 70 20.38 6.99 -25.59
N ILE A 71 21.29 6.73 -26.53
CA ILE A 71 22.50 5.98 -26.24
C ILE A 71 23.34 6.95 -25.43
N ILE A 72 23.28 6.83 -24.10
CA ILE A 72 24.26 7.46 -23.23
C ILE A 72 25.61 6.92 -23.68
N GLN A 73 26.38 7.73 -24.40
CA GLN A 73 27.76 7.41 -24.75
C GLN A 73 28.53 7.37 -23.43
N THR A 74 28.72 6.17 -22.88
CA THR A 74 29.70 5.97 -21.82
C THR A 74 31.06 6.32 -22.41
N PRO A 75 31.86 7.22 -21.81
CA PRO A 75 33.15 7.59 -22.36
C PRO A 75 34.04 6.35 -22.41
N THR A 76 34.43 5.96 -23.61
CA THR A 76 35.36 4.86 -23.83
C THR A 76 36.73 5.30 -23.34
N ILE A 77 37.07 4.98 -22.09
CA ILE A 77 38.40 5.22 -21.54
C ILE A 77 39.37 4.35 -22.35
N LYS A 78 40.17 4.99 -23.22
CA LYS A 78 41.26 4.32 -23.94
C LYS A 78 42.34 4.01 -22.91
N ILE A 79 42.37 2.76 -22.43
CA ILE A 79 43.46 2.28 -21.58
C ILE A 79 44.73 2.26 -22.45
N PRO A 80 45.82 2.95 -22.08
CA PRO A 80 47.07 2.84 -22.82
C PRO A 80 47.54 1.37 -22.81
N PRO A 81 48.11 0.87 -23.91
CA PRO A 81 48.61 -0.50 -23.96
C PRO A 81 49.65 -0.72 -22.86
N LEU A 82 49.52 -1.86 -22.17
CA LEU A 82 50.39 -2.26 -21.07
C LEU A 82 51.84 -2.30 -21.57
N GLN A 83 52.66 -1.36 -21.11
CA GLN A 83 54.11 -1.38 -21.36
C GLN A 83 54.74 -2.36 -20.37
N GLU A 84 55.35 -3.43 -20.90
CA GLU A 84 56.19 -4.31 -20.10
C GLU A 84 57.43 -3.54 -19.61
N PRO A 85 57.84 -3.70 -18.35
CA PRO A 85 58.99 -3.01 -17.81
C PRO A 85 60.26 -3.47 -18.53
N VAL A 86 60.90 -2.54 -19.25
CA VAL A 86 62.06 -2.77 -20.14
C VAL A 86 63.34 -3.17 -19.37
N LYS A 87 63.31 -3.20 -18.04
CA LYS A 87 64.48 -3.58 -17.22
C LYS A 87 64.05 -4.49 -16.08
N PRO A 88 64.55 -5.74 -15.99
CA PRO A 88 64.40 -6.53 -14.79
C PRO A 88 65.19 -5.83 -13.67
N LEU A 89 64.47 -5.32 -12.66
CA LEU A 89 65.12 -4.84 -11.44
C LEU A 89 65.74 -6.05 -10.75
N SER A 90 67.05 -5.99 -10.49
CA SER A 90 67.73 -7.05 -9.73
C SER A 90 67.07 -7.15 -8.36
N ILE A 91 66.56 -8.34 -8.02
CA ILE A 91 66.04 -8.63 -6.69
C ILE A 91 67.22 -8.47 -5.73
N GLN A 92 67.23 -7.39 -4.94
CA GLN A 92 68.12 -7.31 -3.80
C GLN A 92 67.59 -8.29 -2.76
N TYR A 93 68.40 -9.31 -2.46
CA TYR A 93 68.16 -10.15 -1.30
C TYR A 93 68.63 -9.35 -0.08
N ASP A 94 67.69 -8.97 0.78
CA ASP A 94 68.03 -8.42 2.08
C ASP A 94 68.86 -9.46 2.85
N PHE A 95 69.93 -9.01 3.49
CA PHE A 95 70.78 -9.80 4.37
C PHE A 95 69.92 -10.62 5.36
N PRO A 96 70.37 -11.82 5.79
CA PRO A 96 69.56 -12.69 6.64
C PRO A 96 69.08 -11.93 7.87
N ILE A 97 67.77 -11.75 7.94
CA ILE A 97 67.06 -11.15 9.06
C ILE A 97 67.46 -11.93 10.30
N GLN A 98 68.15 -11.28 11.24
CA GLN A 98 68.44 -11.85 12.56
C GLN A 98 67.14 -12.42 13.13
N GLU A 99 67.19 -13.67 13.58
CA GLU A 99 66.06 -14.39 14.18
C GLU A 99 65.51 -13.61 15.37
N LYS A 100 64.54 -12.72 15.11
CA LYS A 100 63.68 -12.19 16.16
C LYS A 100 62.83 -13.37 16.60
N SER A 101 63.02 -13.78 17.85
CA SER A 101 62.18 -14.78 18.51
C SER A 101 60.73 -14.46 18.21
N VAL A 102 60.07 -15.37 17.49
CA VAL A 102 58.64 -15.28 17.21
C VAL A 102 57.93 -15.64 18.51
N ASP A 103 57.68 -14.64 19.34
CA ASP A 103 56.75 -14.82 20.45
C ASP A 103 55.38 -15.16 19.87
N LEU A 104 54.72 -16.15 20.48
CA LEU A 104 53.37 -16.54 20.14
C LEU A 104 52.47 -15.28 20.17
N PRO A 105 51.65 -15.03 19.14
CA PRO A 105 50.79 -13.87 19.13
C PRO A 105 49.91 -13.88 20.39
N THR A 106 50.01 -12.81 21.18
CA THR A 106 49.16 -12.54 22.35
C THR A 106 47.71 -12.84 21.98
N ASN A 107 47.00 -13.59 22.85
CA ASN A 107 45.58 -13.98 22.74
C ASN A 107 44.63 -12.76 22.65
N GLY A 108 44.74 -12.00 21.57
CA GLY A 108 44.17 -10.67 21.39
C GLY A 108 43.64 -10.58 19.98
N ILE A 109 42.55 -11.30 19.72
CA ILE A 109 41.30 -10.85 19.09
C ILE A 109 40.47 -12.11 18.97
N ILE A 110 39.51 -12.25 19.88
CA ILE A 110 38.49 -13.28 19.80
C ILE A 110 37.65 -12.99 18.53
N ILE A 111 37.91 -13.68 17.41
CA ILE A 111 37.15 -13.58 16.16
C ILE A 111 35.81 -14.36 16.28
N ASP A 112 35.05 -14.16 17.36
CA ASP A 112 33.93 -15.05 17.68
C ASP A 112 32.60 -14.70 16.99
N LYS A 113 32.57 -13.77 16.02
CA LYS A 113 31.29 -13.26 15.49
C LYS A 113 31.12 -13.29 13.97
N LEU A 114 32.04 -13.88 13.21
CA LEU A 114 31.88 -14.07 11.75
C LEU A 114 31.19 -15.39 11.39
N ALA A 115 31.53 -16.49 12.07
CA ALA A 115 31.00 -17.84 11.75
C ALA A 115 29.47 -17.96 11.97
N VAL A 116 28.94 -17.38 13.05
CA VAL A 116 27.49 -17.38 13.34
C VAL A 116 26.70 -16.64 12.26
N ASN A 117 27.23 -15.51 11.77
CA ASN A 117 26.62 -14.76 10.68
C ASN A 117 26.67 -15.55 9.37
N MET A 118 27.76 -16.26 9.10
CA MET A 118 27.88 -17.16 7.95
C MET A 118 26.86 -18.29 7.97
N LEU A 119 26.59 -18.89 9.13
CA LEU A 119 25.57 -19.93 9.26
C LEU A 119 24.14 -19.38 9.02
N LYS A 120 23.83 -18.20 9.57
CA LYS A 120 22.56 -17.49 9.31
C LYS A 120 22.39 -17.18 7.81
N LEU A 121 23.45 -16.70 7.15
CA LEU A 121 23.47 -16.42 5.72
C LEU A 121 23.27 -17.69 4.88
N ARG A 122 23.94 -18.80 5.21
CA ARG A 122 23.78 -20.10 4.54
C ARG A 122 22.34 -20.62 4.67
N ARG A 123 21.73 -20.52 5.85
CA ARG A 123 20.31 -20.90 6.06
C ARG A 123 19.37 -20.02 5.22
N ARG A 124 19.57 -18.70 5.21
CA ARG A 124 18.78 -17.76 4.37
C ARG A 124 18.96 -18.04 2.88
N LYS A 125 20.20 -18.28 2.42
CA LYS A 125 20.55 -18.68 1.05
C LYS A 125 19.79 -19.95 0.67
N MET A 126 19.84 -20.98 1.50
CA MET A 126 19.18 -22.26 1.24
C MET A 126 17.65 -22.10 1.22
N LYS A 127 17.05 -21.34 2.15
CA LYS A 127 15.61 -21.02 2.14
C LYS A 127 15.19 -20.29 0.85
N LYS A 128 15.97 -19.28 0.42
CA LYS A 128 15.72 -18.54 -0.83
C LYS A 128 15.85 -19.45 -2.05
N HIS A 129 16.87 -20.30 -2.10
CA HIS A 129 17.09 -21.26 -3.18
C HIS A 129 15.94 -22.25 -3.29
N LYS A 130 15.57 -22.92 -2.17
CA LYS A 130 14.45 -23.86 -2.13
C LYS A 130 13.13 -23.18 -2.49
N ARG A 131 12.87 -21.96 -1.99
CA ARG A 131 11.71 -21.17 -2.36
C ARG A 131 11.67 -20.95 -3.87
N ARG A 132 12.72 -20.40 -4.47
CA ARG A 132 12.80 -20.17 -5.93
C ARG A 132 12.58 -21.44 -6.74
N LYS A 133 13.16 -22.58 -6.31
CA LYS A 133 12.94 -23.89 -6.94
C LYS A 133 11.46 -24.29 -6.89
N LEU A 134 10.80 -24.10 -5.75
CA LEU A 134 9.36 -24.33 -5.60
C LEU A 134 8.54 -23.39 -6.48
N GLN A 135 8.88 -22.10 -6.57
CA GLN A 135 8.16 -21.15 -7.42
C GLN A 135 8.21 -21.53 -8.90
N LYS A 136 9.38 -21.99 -9.37
CA LYS A 136 9.52 -22.49 -10.73
C LYS A 136 8.68 -23.76 -10.96
N LYS A 137 8.73 -24.72 -10.01
CA LYS A 137 7.97 -25.97 -10.10
C LYS A 137 6.45 -25.74 -10.09
N MET A 138 5.95 -24.79 -9.30
CA MET A 138 4.52 -24.57 -9.06
C MET A 138 3.94 -23.35 -9.80
N LYS A 139 4.68 -22.73 -10.72
CA LYS A 139 4.33 -21.47 -11.40
C LYS A 139 2.86 -21.44 -11.87
N PHE A 140 2.46 -22.45 -12.64
CA PHE A 140 1.11 -22.50 -13.24
C PHE A 140 0.00 -22.73 -12.22
N ILE A 141 0.25 -23.54 -11.19
CA ILE A 141 -0.72 -23.78 -10.12
C ILE A 141 -0.98 -22.48 -9.35
N TRP A 142 0.07 -21.72 -9.05
CA TRP A 142 -0.07 -20.45 -8.36
C TRP A 142 -0.70 -19.37 -9.23
N GLU A 143 -0.42 -19.35 -10.53
CA GLU A 143 -1.11 -18.43 -11.45
C GLU A 143 -2.62 -18.73 -11.49
N LYS A 144 -3.01 -20.01 -11.57
CA LYS A 144 -4.42 -20.42 -11.50
C LYS A 144 -5.08 -19.99 -10.18
N LEU A 145 -4.38 -20.14 -9.05
CA LEU A 145 -4.87 -19.69 -7.75
C LEU A 145 -4.98 -18.16 -7.67
N ARG A 146 -4.02 -17.44 -8.26
CA ARG A 146 -4.01 -15.98 -8.33
C ARG A 146 -5.23 -15.48 -9.12
N ILE A 147 -5.43 -16.00 -10.33
CA ILE A 147 -6.58 -15.67 -11.19
C ILE A 147 -7.89 -15.92 -10.43
N LYS A 148 -8.04 -17.07 -9.77
CA LYS A 148 -9.24 -17.35 -8.96
C LYS A 148 -9.47 -16.35 -7.83
N ARG A 149 -8.41 -15.89 -7.16
CA ARG A 149 -8.52 -14.88 -6.09
C ARG A 149 -8.89 -13.52 -6.67
N GLU A 150 -8.31 -13.13 -7.80
CA GLU A 150 -8.63 -11.89 -8.50
C GLU A 150 -10.09 -11.88 -8.96
N GLN A 151 -10.57 -12.97 -9.57
CA GLN A 151 -11.98 -13.14 -9.93
C GLN A 151 -12.92 -13.05 -8.72
N LYS A 152 -12.56 -13.66 -7.58
CA LYS A 152 -13.37 -13.57 -6.36
C LYS A 152 -13.43 -12.13 -5.85
N LYS A 153 -12.31 -11.40 -5.85
CA LYS A 153 -12.25 -9.99 -5.47
C LYS A 153 -13.14 -9.14 -6.37
N GLU A 154 -13.03 -9.33 -7.68
CA GLU A 154 -13.83 -8.61 -8.66
C GLU A 154 -15.33 -8.84 -8.46
N LYS A 155 -15.74 -10.10 -8.25
CA LYS A 155 -17.14 -10.41 -7.95
C LYS A 155 -17.65 -9.75 -6.67
N MET A 156 -16.84 -9.75 -5.60
CA MET A 156 -17.22 -9.09 -4.34
C MET A 156 -17.35 -7.58 -4.55
N PHE A 157 -16.42 -6.98 -5.29
CA PHE A 157 -16.47 -5.57 -5.63
C PHE A 157 -17.71 -5.19 -6.45
N GLN A 158 -18.02 -5.98 -7.49
CA GLN A 158 -19.23 -5.77 -8.29
C GLN A 158 -20.51 -5.91 -7.47
N ALA A 159 -20.57 -6.90 -6.56
CA ALA A 159 -21.70 -7.07 -5.66
C ALA A 159 -21.88 -5.86 -4.73
N GLU A 160 -20.80 -5.33 -4.17
CA GLU A 160 -20.82 -4.11 -3.35
C GLU A 160 -21.31 -2.89 -4.15
N LEU A 161 -20.87 -2.72 -5.40
CA LEU A 161 -21.35 -1.64 -6.25
C LEU A 161 -22.85 -1.75 -6.55
N ILE A 162 -23.32 -2.95 -6.92
CA ILE A 162 -24.74 -3.20 -7.17
C ILE A 162 -25.55 -2.96 -5.90
N ALA A 163 -25.04 -3.36 -4.73
CA ALA A 163 -25.71 -3.11 -3.45
C ALA A 163 -25.87 -1.61 -3.19
N LYS A 164 -24.83 -0.80 -3.40
CA LYS A 164 -24.90 0.67 -3.26
C LYS A 164 -25.87 1.31 -4.24
N VAL A 165 -25.90 0.84 -5.49
CA VAL A 165 -26.87 1.33 -6.49
C VAL A 165 -28.29 0.99 -6.06
N LYS A 166 -28.54 -0.23 -5.58
CA LYS A 166 -29.85 -0.64 -5.07
C LYS A 166 -30.27 0.17 -3.84
N GLU A 167 -29.35 0.41 -2.91
CA GLU A 167 -29.60 1.26 -1.74
C GLU A 167 -29.97 2.69 -2.17
N ALA A 168 -29.24 3.26 -3.14
CA ALA A 168 -29.53 4.58 -3.67
C ALA A 168 -30.87 4.64 -4.43
N GLN A 169 -31.24 3.57 -5.16
CA GLN A 169 -32.52 3.47 -5.86
C GLN A 169 -33.70 3.28 -4.90
N ALA A 170 -33.50 2.55 -3.80
CA ALA A 170 -34.51 2.31 -2.78
C ALA A 170 -34.60 3.46 -1.76
N PHE A 171 -33.78 4.51 -1.88
CA PHE A 171 -33.75 5.61 -0.94
C PHE A 171 -35.01 6.49 -1.07
N ASP A 172 -35.89 6.44 -0.08
CA ASP A 172 -36.96 7.41 0.10
C ASP A 172 -36.55 8.49 1.12
N ALA A 173 -36.50 9.74 0.65
CA ALA A 173 -36.15 10.88 1.47
C ALA A 173 -37.15 11.12 2.61
N LYS A 174 -38.44 10.82 2.42
CA LYS A 174 -39.46 11.02 3.47
C LYS A 174 -39.27 10.03 4.60
N GLU A 175 -39.09 8.76 4.27
CA GLU A 175 -38.79 7.71 5.25
C GLU A 175 -37.50 8.02 6.01
N TYR A 176 -36.43 8.40 5.32
CA TYR A 176 -35.17 8.80 5.95
C TYR A 176 -35.34 9.94 6.97
N VAL A 177 -36.09 10.99 6.61
CA VAL A 177 -36.35 12.10 7.55
C VAL A 177 -37.19 11.62 8.74
N ASN A 178 -38.21 10.81 8.51
CA ASN A 178 -39.03 10.24 9.58
C ASN A 178 -38.20 9.35 10.52
N GLU A 179 -37.30 8.53 10.01
CA GLU A 179 -36.36 7.74 10.81
C GLU A 179 -35.45 8.65 11.66
N ARG A 180 -34.94 9.75 11.10
CA ARG A 180 -34.14 10.71 11.88
C ARG A 180 -34.96 11.37 12.98
N LEU A 181 -36.18 11.81 12.67
CA LEU A 181 -37.09 12.41 13.65
C LEU A 181 -37.47 11.40 14.75
N THR A 182 -37.73 10.13 14.41
CA THR A 182 -38.03 9.09 15.41
C THR A 182 -36.83 8.81 16.31
N ILE A 183 -35.61 8.77 15.78
CA ILE A 183 -34.40 8.62 16.59
C ILE A 183 -34.23 9.81 17.54
N LEU A 184 -34.43 11.05 17.06
CA LEU A 184 -34.35 12.26 17.89
C LEU A 184 -35.44 12.30 18.97
N ASN A 185 -36.65 11.87 18.63
CA ASN A 185 -37.79 11.83 19.54
C ASN A 185 -37.74 10.63 20.50
N LYS A 186 -36.91 9.62 20.22
CA LYS A 186 -36.77 8.43 21.07
C LYS A 186 -36.20 8.85 22.43
N THR A 187 -37.00 8.63 23.47
CA THR A 187 -36.56 8.89 24.84
C THR A 187 -35.49 7.88 25.26
N PHE A 188 -34.42 8.37 25.87
CA PHE A 188 -33.38 7.50 26.42
C PHE A 188 -33.89 6.80 27.68
N GLU A 189 -33.95 5.46 27.63
CA GLU A 189 -34.20 4.62 28.79
C GLU A 189 -32.85 4.10 29.34
N PRO A 190 -32.39 4.56 30.52
CA PRO A 190 -31.20 4.05 31.15
C PRO A 190 -31.44 2.62 31.66
N ARG A 191 -30.35 1.87 31.69
CA ARG A 191 -30.30 0.46 32.09
C ARG A 191 -30.42 0.21 33.59
N THR A 192 -30.33 1.27 34.39
CA THR A 192 -30.33 1.20 35.85
C THR A 192 -31.34 2.15 36.45
N PHE A 193 -31.91 1.78 37.60
CA PHE A 193 -32.76 2.65 38.40
C PHE A 193 -32.24 2.68 39.83
N ARG A 194 -31.90 3.89 40.33
CA ARG A 194 -31.30 4.10 41.67
C ARG A 194 -29.98 3.33 41.92
N GLY A 195 -29.27 2.94 40.86
CA GLY A 195 -27.99 2.23 40.93
C GLY A 195 -28.08 0.72 40.70
N GLU A 196 -29.28 0.14 40.77
CA GLU A 196 -29.50 -1.29 40.52
C GLU A 196 -29.80 -1.55 39.04
N ILE A 197 -29.25 -2.65 38.52
CA ILE A 197 -29.55 -3.17 37.17
C ILE A 197 -30.83 -3.99 37.29
N LEU A 198 -31.89 -3.51 36.66
CA LEU A 198 -33.22 -4.10 36.73
C LEU A 198 -33.73 -4.38 35.31
N PRO A 199 -34.73 -5.27 35.15
CA PRO A 199 -35.38 -5.47 33.86
C PRO A 199 -35.93 -4.14 33.30
N PRO A 200 -35.83 -3.90 31.99
CA PRO A 200 -36.17 -2.61 31.38
C PRO A 200 -37.63 -2.22 31.60
N GLU A 201 -38.55 -3.19 31.56
CA GLU A 201 -39.97 -2.97 31.83
C GLU A 201 -40.22 -2.43 33.25
N MET A 202 -39.51 -2.98 34.25
CA MET A 202 -39.65 -2.55 35.63
C MET A 202 -39.08 -1.14 35.83
N ILE A 203 -37.96 -0.82 35.19
CA ILE A 203 -37.38 0.54 35.19
C ILE A 203 -38.39 1.54 34.60
N LYS A 204 -39.07 1.18 33.50
CA LYS A 204 -40.09 2.01 32.86
C LYS A 204 -41.26 2.29 33.80
N GLN A 205 -41.79 1.25 34.44
CA GLN A 205 -42.89 1.38 35.43
C GLN A 205 -42.48 2.24 36.63
N LEU A 206 -41.31 1.99 37.22
CA LEU A 206 -40.81 2.77 38.37
C LEU A 206 -40.60 4.24 38.02
N ARG A 207 -40.14 4.52 36.80
CA ARG A 207 -39.96 5.88 36.32
C ARG A 207 -41.29 6.58 36.04
N ALA A 208 -42.24 5.91 35.40
CA ALA A 208 -43.59 6.41 35.16
C ALA A 208 -44.27 6.80 36.49
N LYS A 209 -44.25 5.90 37.48
CA LYS A 209 -44.77 6.16 38.83
C LYS A 209 -44.10 7.37 39.50
N LYS A 210 -42.80 7.58 39.24
CA LYS A 210 -42.06 8.76 39.73
C LYS A 210 -42.49 10.05 39.02
N TYR A 211 -42.74 10.01 37.72
CA TYR A 211 -43.25 11.16 36.95
C TYR A 211 -44.67 11.52 37.37
N GLU A 212 -45.58 10.55 37.48
CA GLU A 212 -46.96 10.78 37.93
C GLU A 212 -47.01 11.44 39.31
N ARG A 213 -46.18 10.98 40.25
CA ARG A 213 -46.06 11.62 41.58
C ARG A 213 -45.64 13.08 41.46
N LYS A 214 -44.71 13.42 40.56
CA LYS A 214 -44.29 14.81 40.31
C LYS A 214 -45.39 15.63 39.65
N GLU A 215 -46.14 15.08 38.70
CA GLU A 215 -47.25 15.77 38.03
C GLU A 215 -48.39 16.06 39.01
N LYS A 216 -48.79 15.09 39.84
CA LYS A 216 -49.79 15.29 40.89
C LYS A 216 -49.39 16.40 41.87
N LEU A 217 -48.10 16.57 42.14
CA LEU A 217 -47.59 17.68 42.95
C LEU A 217 -47.66 19.03 42.23
N ARG A 218 -47.40 19.07 40.91
CA ARG A 218 -47.47 20.29 40.09
C ARG A 218 -48.90 20.76 39.83
N ASN A 219 -49.84 19.83 39.61
CA ASN A 219 -51.26 20.12 39.33
C ASN A 219 -52.08 20.40 40.59
N LYS A 220 -51.45 20.65 41.75
CA LYS A 220 -52.17 21.12 42.94
C LYS A 220 -52.60 22.57 42.71
N PRO A 221 -53.91 22.90 42.78
CA PRO A 221 -54.35 24.27 42.61
C PRO A 221 -53.67 25.16 43.66
N ARG A 222 -53.07 26.27 43.22
CA ARG A 222 -52.54 27.27 44.13
C ARG A 222 -53.72 28.10 44.63
N LEU A 223 -53.92 28.14 45.94
CA LEU A 223 -54.84 29.08 46.57
C LEU A 223 -54.31 30.48 46.31
N THR A 224 -55.01 31.24 45.46
CA THR A 224 -54.81 32.68 45.30
C THR A 224 -55.60 33.37 46.41
N LEU A 225 -54.88 34.09 47.29
CA LEU A 225 -55.46 34.95 48.33
C LEU A 225 -56.01 36.23 47.70
#